data_AF-V6Q4Q0-F1
#
_entry.id   AF-V6Q4Q0-F1
#
_cell.length_a   1.000
_cell.length_b   1.000
_cell.length_c   1.000
_cell.angle_alpha   90.00
_cell.angle_beta   90.00
_cell.angle_gamma   90.00
#
_symmetry.space_group_name_H-M   'P 1'
#
loop_
_entity.id
_entity.type
_entity.pdbx_description
1 polymer ?
#
loop_
_entity_poly.entity_id
_entity_poly.type
_entity_poly.pdbx_seq_one_letter_code
_entity_poly.pdbx_strand_id
1 'polypeptide(L)'
;MDLGKSVIILSVIFDLCLDSFLVCKVLVIAPLRVAGDTWPAEIKKWDHQKGLSYSMAVGTEKERIDVLKKQLTLHIINRENVD
;
A
#
# COMPACT_ATOMS: atom_id res chain seq x y z
N MET A 1 -3.40 -0.23 -21.41
CA MET A 1 -3.51 -1.63 -20.98
C MET A 1 -2.61 -1.81 -19.77
N ASP A 2 -3.19 -2.15 -18.62
CA ASP A 2 -2.42 -2.45 -17.41
C ASP A 2 -1.84 -3.87 -17.52
N LEU A 3 -0.51 -3.99 -17.44
CA LEU A 3 0.21 -5.26 -17.59
C LEU A 3 0.12 -6.16 -16.33
N GLY A 4 -0.91 -5.99 -15.49
CA GLY A 4 -1.10 -6.77 -14.27
C GLY A 4 -0.06 -6.56 -13.16
N LYS A 5 0.83 -5.57 -13.26
CA LYS A 5 1.93 -5.34 -12.31
C LYS A 5 1.44 -5.14 -10.88
N SER A 6 0.39 -4.33 -10.70
CA SER A 6 -0.20 -4.08 -9.37
C SER A 6 -0.72 -5.36 -8.74
N VAL A 7 -1.35 -6.24 -9.53
CA VAL A 7 -1.89 -7.53 -9.09
C VAL A 7 -0.78 -8.48 -8.66
N ILE A 8 0.31 -8.56 -9.44
CA ILE A 8 1.47 -9.37 -9.11
C ILE A 8 2.06 -8.91 -7.78
N ILE A 9 2.23 -7.59 -7.59
CA ILE A 9 2.76 -7.04 -6.35
C ILE A 9 1.82 -7.30 -5.17
N LEU A 10 0.51 -7.09 -5.32
CA LEU A 10 -0.47 -7.39 -4.27
C LEU A 10 -0.48 -8.87 -3.87
N SER A 11 -0.28 -9.77 -4.85
CA SER A 11 -0.18 -11.21 -4.60
C SER A 11 1.06 -11.56 -3.78
N VAL A 12 2.21 -10.97 -4.11
CA VAL A 12 3.46 -11.14 -3.36
C VAL A 12 3.34 -10.57 -1.95
N ILE A 13 2.71 -9.41 -1.78
CA ILE A 13 2.48 -8.81 -0.46
C ILE A 13 1.56 -9.71 0.37
N PHE A 14 0.51 -10.27 -0.22
CA PHE A 14 -0.37 -11.20 0.47
C PHE A 14 0.41 -12.43 0.97
N ASP A 15 1.16 -13.07 0.08
CA ASP A 15 1.95 -14.27 0.41
C ASP A 15 2.97 -13.99 1.52
N LEU A 16 3.76 -12.92 1.37
CA LEU A 16 4.80 -12.58 2.35
C LEU A 16 4.24 -12.13 3.71
N CYS A 17 3.12 -11.42 3.73
CA CYS A 17 2.60 -10.85 4.97
C CYS A 17 1.57 -11.72 5.69
N LEU A 18 0.71 -12.43 4.95
CA LEU A 18 -0.47 -13.10 5.50
C LEU A 18 -0.44 -14.62 5.37
N ASP A 19 0.37 -15.19 4.48
CA ASP A 19 0.49 -16.65 4.31
C ASP A 19 1.78 -17.16 4.95
N SER A 20 2.92 -16.56 4.58
CA SER A 20 4.26 -16.95 5.02
C SER A 20 4.75 -16.18 6.26
N PHE A 21 4.10 -15.07 6.63
CA PHE A 21 4.46 -14.22 7.79
C PHE A 21 5.93 -13.77 7.84
N LEU A 22 6.57 -13.62 6.67
CA LEU A 22 7.97 -13.20 6.53
C LEU A 22 8.14 -11.68 6.60
N VAL A 23 7.08 -10.93 6.31
CA VAL A 23 7.09 -9.46 6.29
C VAL A 23 5.91 -8.94 7.11
N CYS A 24 6.16 -8.00 8.03
CA CYS A 24 5.08 -7.43 8.86
C CYS A 24 4.58 -6.06 8.35
N LYS A 25 5.41 -5.33 7.61
CA LYS A 25 5.09 -3.98 7.11
C LYS A 25 5.68 -3.76 5.73
N VAL A 26 4.88 -3.25 4.81
CA VAL A 26 5.27 -2.91 3.45
C VAL A 26 5.05 -1.42 3.21
N LEU A 27 6.05 -0.75 2.63
CA LEU A 27 5.96 0.63 2.16
C LEU A 27 5.98 0.67 0.63
N VAL A 28 4.93 1.20 0.05
CA VAL A 28 4.80 1.45 -1.38
C VAL A 28 5.08 2.91 -1.66
N ILE A 29 6.06 3.18 -2.53
CA ILE A 29 6.41 4.53 -2.98
C ILE A 29 5.93 4.70 -4.42
N ALA A 30 5.13 5.73 -4.68
CA ALA A 30 4.56 5.97 -6.01
C ALA A 30 4.42 7.47 -6.30
N PRO A 31 4.22 7.88 -7.56
CA PRO A 31 3.79 9.25 -7.86
C PRO A 31 2.48 9.60 -7.13
N LEU A 32 2.28 10.87 -6.75
CA LEU A 32 1.14 11.30 -5.94
C LEU A 32 -0.23 10.80 -6.45
N ARG A 33 -0.49 10.89 -7.75
CA ARG A 33 -1.73 10.39 -8.36
C ARG A 33 -1.88 8.88 -8.28
N VAL A 34 -0.78 8.15 -8.45
CA VAL A 34 -0.78 6.67 -8.39
C VAL A 34 -1.01 6.20 -6.95
N ALA A 35 -0.40 6.89 -5.98
CA ALA A 35 -0.63 6.67 -4.55
C ALA A 35 -2.08 6.98 -4.13
N GLY A 36 -2.68 8.04 -4.69
CA GLY A 36 -4.02 8.51 -4.36
C GLY A 36 -5.15 7.73 -5.03
N ASP A 37 -4.99 7.39 -6.31
CA ASP A 37 -6.09 6.88 -7.13
C ASP A 37 -5.89 5.41 -7.48
N THR A 38 -4.71 5.08 -8.04
CA THR A 38 -4.46 3.75 -8.61
C THR A 38 -4.35 2.67 -7.55
N TRP A 39 -3.53 2.85 -6.52
CA TRP A 39 -3.35 1.82 -5.48
C TRP A 39 -4.64 1.53 -4.71
N PRO A 40 -5.40 2.54 -4.22
CA PRO A 40 -6.68 2.27 -3.57
C PRO A 40 -7.70 1.61 -4.49
N ALA A 41 -7.75 2.00 -5.78
CA ALA A 41 -8.65 1.36 -6.74
C ALA A 41 -8.27 -0.09 -7.01
N GLU A 42 -6.99 -0.39 -7.21
CA GLU A 42 -6.51 -1.75 -7.38
C GLU A 42 -6.78 -2.56 -6.11
N ILE A 43 -6.38 -2.10 -4.92
CA ILE A 43 -6.65 -2.81 -3.66
C ILE A 43 -8.14 -3.13 -3.52
N LYS A 44 -9.04 -2.16 -3.72
CA LYS A 44 -10.51 -2.37 -3.66
C LYS A 44 -11.02 -3.42 -4.67
N LYS A 45 -10.43 -3.50 -5.86
CA LYS A 45 -10.74 -4.54 -6.85
C LYS A 45 -10.29 -5.94 -6.42
N TRP A 46 -9.45 -6.08 -5.39
CA TRP A 46 -9.00 -7.37 -4.85
C TRP A 46 -9.47 -7.59 -3.39
N ASP A 47 -10.00 -6.55 -2.75
CA ASP A 47 -10.35 -6.47 -1.32
C ASP A 47 -11.50 -7.41 -0.92
N HIS A 48 -12.30 -7.87 -1.89
CA HIS A 48 -13.35 -8.85 -1.63
C HIS A 48 -12.82 -10.22 -1.19
N GLN A 49 -11.51 -10.45 -1.15
CA GLN A 49 -10.96 -11.74 -0.74
C GLN A 49 -10.11 -11.73 0.53
N LYS A 50 -9.34 -10.70 0.89
CA LYS A 50 -8.12 -10.99 1.68
C LYS A 50 -7.58 -9.81 2.49
N GLY A 51 -8.04 -9.66 3.75
CA GLY A 51 -7.39 -9.14 4.99
C GLY A 51 -6.30 -8.05 4.99
N LEU A 52 -5.95 -7.45 3.85
CA LEU A 52 -4.84 -6.52 3.68
C LEU A 52 -5.25 -5.13 4.11
N SER A 53 -4.84 -4.76 5.32
CA SER A 53 -5.04 -3.42 5.84
C SER A 53 -4.03 -2.44 5.23
N TYR A 54 -4.53 -1.33 4.66
CA TYR A 54 -3.69 -0.32 4.05
C TYR A 54 -3.96 1.09 4.57
N SER A 55 -2.98 1.98 4.35
CA SER A 55 -3.16 3.40 4.58
C SER A 55 -2.39 4.27 3.59
N MET A 56 -2.83 5.52 3.49
CA MET A 56 -2.23 6.53 2.64
C MET A 56 -1.55 7.57 3.50
N ALA A 57 -0.22 7.65 3.40
CA ALA A 57 0.61 8.68 4.01
C ALA A 57 0.82 9.83 3.01
N VAL A 58 -0.28 10.40 2.53
CA VAL A 58 -0.30 11.62 1.71
C VAL A 58 -0.94 12.74 2.52
N GLY A 59 -0.40 13.96 2.45
CA GLY A 59 -0.88 15.09 3.25
C GLY A 59 0.22 15.76 4.08
N THR A 60 -0.17 16.37 5.19
CA THR A 60 0.74 17.07 6.10
C THR A 60 1.71 16.10 6.79
N GLU A 61 2.85 16.59 7.25
CA GLU A 61 3.82 15.77 7.99
C GLU A 61 3.20 15.05 9.19
N LYS A 62 2.35 15.75 9.95
CA LYS A 62 1.66 15.18 11.11
C LYS A 62 0.75 14.01 10.73
N GLU A 63 -0.08 14.18 9.70
CA GLU A 63 -0.95 13.12 9.20
C GLU A 63 -0.16 11.91 8.71
N ARG A 64 0.97 12.14 8.02
CA ARG A 64 1.85 11.07 7.56
C ARG A 64 2.41 10.26 8.71
N ILE A 65 2.96 10.93 9.73
CA ILE A 65 3.52 10.27 10.92
C ILE A 65 2.43 9.48 11.64
N ASP A 66 1.24 10.06 11.83
CA ASP A 66 0.13 9.41 12.53
C ASP A 66 -0.34 8.15 11.79
N VAL A 67 -0.39 8.21 10.45
CA VAL A 67 -0.74 7.06 9.61
C VAL A 67 0.32 5.97 9.63
N LEU A 68 1.61 6.32 9.52
CA LEU A 68 2.72 5.36 9.52
C LEU A 68 2.91 4.65 10.86
N LYS A 69 2.42 5.24 11.95
CA LYS A 69 2.40 4.62 13.29
C LYS A 69 1.30 3.56 13.45
N LYS A 70 0.26 3.57 12.61
CA LYS A 70 -0.81 2.57 12.68
C LYS A 70 -0.26 1.17 12.39
N GLN A 71 -0.82 0.15 13.04
CA GLN A 71 -0.50 -1.25 12.77
C GLN A 71 -1.26 -1.71 11.53
N LEU A 72 -0.75 -1.34 10.37
CA LEU A 72 -1.30 -1.72 9.07
C LEU A 72 -0.22 -2.44 8.27
N THR A 73 -0.66 -3.34 7.40
CA THR A 73 0.24 -4.19 6.60
C THR A 73 0.89 -3.38 5.49
N LEU A 74 0.13 -2.47 4.89
CA LEU A 74 0.55 -1.67 3.74
C LEU A 74 0.46 -0.16 4.05
N HIS A 75 1.53 0.56 3.78
CA HIS A 75 1.55 2.02 3.76
C HIS A 75 1.92 2.50 2.36
N ILE A 76 1.16 3.46 1.84
CA ILE A 76 1.40 4.05 0.52
C ILE A 76 1.81 5.51 0.72
N ILE A 77 2.95 5.91 0.15
CA ILE A 77 3.50 7.26 0.25
C ILE A 77 3.86 7.79 -1.13
N ASN A 78 3.70 9.09 -1.34
CA ASN A 78 4.14 9.73 -2.58
C ASN A 78 5.66 9.95 -2.57
N ARG A 79 6.29 9.87 -3.75
CA ARG A 79 7.77 9.91 -3.90
C ARG A 79 8.41 11.14 -3.26
N GLU A 80 7.75 12.30 -3.36
CA GLU A 80 8.21 13.60 -2.86
C GLU A 80 8.35 13.64 -1.34
N ASN A 81 7.79 12.66 -0.64
CA ASN A 81 7.77 12.58 0.82
C ASN A 81 8.84 11.64 1.40
N VAL A 82 9.74 11.12 0.54
CA VAL A 82 10.80 10.15 0.88
C VAL A 82 12.21 10.64 0.48
N ASP A 83 12.33 11.76 -0.23
CA ASP A 83 13.63 12.38 -0.57
C ASP A 83 14.22 13.18 0.59
#